data_AF-A0A8T3TW30-F1
#
_entry.id   AF-A0A8T3TW30-F1
#
_cell.length_a   1.000
_cell.length_b   1.000
_cell.length_c   1.000
_cell.angle_alpha   90.00
_cell.angle_beta   90.00
_cell.angle_gamma   90.00
#
_symmetry.space_group_name_H-M   'P 1'
#
loop_
_entity.id
_entity.type
_entity.pdbx_description
1 polymer ?
#
loop_
_entity_poly.entity_id
_entity_poly.type
_entity_poly.pdbx_seq_one_letter_code
_entity_poly.pdbx_strand_id
1 'polypeptide(L)'
;MQRTKDGTIIVSATDLVGYLACDHLSTLELGRVEGKWERPPRRADPTVQFMQDRGDAHEAAHLAKLRGEGRSVIEIQTDELRTPAQLHAAEAATLDAMREG
;
A
#
# COMPACT_ATOMS: atom_id res chain seq x y z
N MET A 1 6.58 2.58 6.76
CA MET A 1 7.07 1.58 7.73
C MET A 1 6.07 1.47 8.87
N GLN A 2 5.88 0.26 9.38
CA GLN A 2 5.04 -0.05 10.54
C GLN A 2 5.80 -0.98 11.49
N ARG A 3 5.50 -0.92 12.78
CA ARG A 3 6.07 -1.82 13.79
C ARG A 3 4.94 -2.64 14.41
N THR A 4 5.10 -3.95 14.42
CA THR A 4 4.15 -4.88 15.03
C THR A 4 4.34 -4.96 16.55
N LYS A 5 3.42 -5.63 17.25
CA LYS A 5 3.50 -5.80 18.72
C LYS A 5 4.74 -6.60 19.17
N ASP A 6 5.16 -7.57 18.37
CA ASP A 6 6.37 -8.37 18.57
C ASP A 6 7.66 -7.64 18.14
N GLY A 7 7.55 -6.41 17.63
CA GLY A 7 8.69 -5.56 17.29
C GLY A 7 9.20 -5.70 15.87
N THR A 8 8.61 -6.58 15.07
CA THR A 8 8.91 -6.73 13.63
C THR A 8 8.57 -5.45 12.87
N ILE A 9 9.46 -5.04 11.95
CA ILE A 9 9.23 -3.90 11.07
C ILE A 9 8.69 -4.39 9.73
N ILE A 10 7.54 -3.84 9.33
CA ILE A 10 6.93 -4.06 8.03
C ILE A 10 7.21 -2.85 7.15
N VAL A 11 7.69 -3.10 5.95
CA VAL A 11 7.98 -2.09 4.92
C VAL A 11 7.03 -2.25 3.74
N SER A 12 6.69 -1.13 3.10
CA SER A 12 5.88 -1.11 1.88
C SER A 12 6.67 -0.63 0.66
N ALA A 13 6.07 -0.69 -0.52
CA ALA A 13 6.65 -0.13 -1.74
C ALA A 13 6.98 1.37 -1.58
N THR A 14 6.17 2.13 -0.83
CA THR A 14 6.44 3.55 -0.54
C THR A 14 7.72 3.73 0.27
N ASP A 15 8.02 2.84 1.21
CA ASP A 15 9.26 2.91 1.99
C ASP A 15 10.48 2.64 1.10
N LEU A 16 10.37 1.69 0.17
CA LEU A 16 11.42 1.42 -0.81
C LEU A 16 11.66 2.61 -1.74
N VAL A 17 10.59 3.18 -2.31
CA VAL A 17 10.68 4.38 -3.15
C VAL A 17 11.28 5.56 -2.36
N GLY A 18 10.86 5.72 -1.10
CA GLY A 18 11.42 6.72 -0.19
C GLY A 18 12.92 6.56 0.00
N TYR A 19 13.39 5.33 0.27
CA TYR A 19 14.81 5.02 0.40
C TYR A 19 15.60 5.33 -0.88
N LEU A 20 15.07 4.92 -2.05
CA LEU A 20 15.71 5.14 -3.34
C LEU A 20 15.79 6.63 -3.70
N ALA A 21 14.82 7.42 -3.27
CA ALA A 21 14.83 8.87 -3.46
C ALA A 21 15.79 9.56 -2.47
N CYS A 22 15.79 9.12 -1.21
CA CYS A 22 16.61 9.68 -0.13
C CYS A 22 16.72 8.69 1.04
N ASP A 23 17.93 8.17 1.28
CA ASP A 23 18.24 7.29 2.39
C ASP A 23 17.88 7.89 3.77
N HIS A 24 18.09 9.20 3.95
CA HIS A 24 17.73 9.93 5.17
C HIS A 24 16.22 9.87 5.46
N LEU A 25 15.35 9.82 4.44
CA LEU A 25 13.90 9.68 4.66
C LEU A 25 13.58 8.36 5.35
N SER A 26 14.29 7.28 5.01
CA SER A 26 14.12 5.99 5.66
C SER A 26 14.61 6.01 7.11
N THR A 27 15.69 6.72 7.42
CA THR A 27 16.11 6.96 8.81
C THR A 27 15.04 7.71 9.61
N LEU A 28 14.43 8.73 8.99
CA LEU A 28 13.33 9.49 9.60
C LEU A 28 12.10 8.61 9.86
N GLU A 29 11.73 7.76 8.90
CA GLU A 29 10.61 6.84 9.06
C GLU A 29 10.90 5.74 10.10
N LEU A 30 12.14 5.27 10.19
CA LEU A 30 12.56 4.30 11.21
C LEU A 30 12.45 4.91 12.61
N GLY A 31 13.02 6.08 12.85
CA GLY A 31 12.92 6.70 14.17
C GLY A 31 11.50 7.04 14.57
N ARG A 32 10.59 7.31 13.61
CA ARG A 32 9.17 7.45 13.88
C ARG A 32 8.54 6.15 14.38
N VAL A 33 8.80 5.01 13.74
CA VAL A 33 8.24 3.72 14.19
C VAL A 33 8.87 3.24 15.50
N GLU A 34 10.07 3.73 15.84
CA GLU A 34 10.72 3.55 17.14
C GLU A 34 10.23 4.53 18.22
N GLY A 35 9.39 5.51 17.86
CA GLY A 35 8.84 6.50 18.81
C GLY A 35 9.79 7.64 19.17
N LYS A 36 10.87 7.87 18.40
CA LYS A 36 11.81 8.99 18.62
C LYS A 36 11.21 10.34 18.25
N TRP A 37 10.26 10.37 17.32
CA TRP A 37 9.51 11.57 16.91
C TRP A 37 8.18 11.17 16.28
N GLU A 38 7.26 12.13 16.24
CA GLU A 38 5.97 11.99 15.58
C GLU A 38 6.00 12.56 14.15
N ARG A 39 5.06 12.10 13.31
CA ARG A 39 4.86 12.74 12.00
C ARG A 39 4.30 14.14 12.21
N PRO A 40 4.75 15.13 11.42
CA PRO A 40 4.07 16.41 11.37
C PRO A 40 2.58 16.21 11.05
N PRO A 41 1.69 17.06 11.60
CA PRO A 41 0.27 16.97 11.32
C PRO A 41 0.04 17.07 9.81
N ARG A 42 -0.67 16.08 9.26
CA ARG A 42 -1.01 16.07 7.83
C ARG A 42 -1.95 17.24 7.57
N ARG A 43 -1.58 18.10 6.63
CA ARG A 43 -2.48 19.13 6.09
C ARG A 43 -3.36 18.47 5.04
N ALA A 44 -4.67 18.69 5.11
CA ALA A 44 -5.56 18.34 4.02
C ALA A 44 -5.20 19.23 2.83
N ASP A 45 -4.70 18.60 1.76
CA ASP A 45 -4.42 19.27 0.49
C ASP A 45 -5.50 18.87 -0.51
N PRO A 46 -6.42 19.79 -0.89
CA PRO A 46 -7.47 19.49 -1.85
C PRO A 46 -6.94 18.95 -3.19
N THR A 47 -5.73 19.33 -3.58
CA THR A 47 -5.09 18.85 -4.82
C THR A 47 -4.72 17.38 -4.69
N VAL A 48 -4.19 16.97 -3.54
CA VAL A 48 -3.88 15.55 -3.26
C VAL A 48 -5.15 14.73 -3.29
N GLN A 49 -6.21 15.19 -2.62
CA GLN A 49 -7.50 14.49 -2.63
C GLN A 49 -8.06 14.35 -4.05
N PHE A 50 -8.06 15.45 -4.82
CA PHE A 50 -8.51 15.42 -6.21
C PHE A 50 -7.72 14.43 -7.09
N MET A 51 -6.39 14.36 -6.91
CA MET A 51 -5.57 13.37 -7.63
C MET A 51 -5.91 11.93 -7.24
N GLN A 52 -6.19 11.67 -5.96
CA GLN A 52 -6.59 10.34 -5.47
C GLN A 52 -7.94 9.95 -6.07
N ASP A 53 -8.96 10.81 -5.97
CA ASP A 53 -10.30 10.55 -6.52
C ASP A 53 -10.24 10.24 -8.03
N ARG A 54 -9.36 10.95 -8.75
CA ARG A 54 -9.16 10.73 -10.19
C ARG A 54 -8.47 9.39 -10.48
N GLY A 55 -7.53 8.99 -9.64
CA GLY A 55 -6.87 7.68 -9.69
C GLY A 55 -7.87 6.55 -9.49
N ASP A 56 -8.67 6.63 -8.43
CA ASP A 56 -9.69 5.63 -8.11
C ASP A 56 -10.73 5.50 -9.24
N ALA A 57 -11.18 6.64 -9.79
CA ALA A 57 -12.08 6.64 -10.94
C ALA A 57 -11.46 6.02 -12.20
N HIS A 58 -10.15 6.21 -12.41
CA HIS A 58 -9.44 5.59 -13.52
C HIS A 58 -9.35 4.07 -13.36
N GLU A 59 -9.00 3.60 -12.16
CA GLU A 59 -8.90 2.18 -11.85
C GLU A 59 -10.26 1.48 -11.99
N ALA A 60 -11.33 2.05 -11.42
CA ALA A 60 -12.68 1.51 -11.56
C ALA A 60 -13.13 1.40 -13.03
N ALA A 61 -12.85 2.43 -13.84
CA ALA A 61 -13.15 2.41 -15.28
C ALA A 61 -12.31 1.34 -16.01
N HIS A 62 -11.05 1.16 -15.64
CA HIS A 62 -10.19 0.13 -16.21
C HIS A 62 -10.71 -1.29 -15.90
N LEU A 63 -11.05 -1.58 -14.64
CA LEU A 63 -11.61 -2.87 -14.24
C LEU A 63 -12.95 -3.15 -14.94
N ALA A 64 -13.83 -2.15 -15.05
CA ALA A 64 -15.09 -2.28 -15.78
C ALA A 64 -14.86 -2.61 -17.26
N LYS A 65 -13.87 -1.98 -17.89
CA LYS A 65 -13.47 -2.28 -19.28
C LYS A 65 -12.99 -3.73 -19.41
N LEU A 66 -12.09 -4.19 -18.53
CA LEU A 66 -11.57 -5.57 -18.56
C LEU A 66 -12.72 -6.59 -18.45
N ARG A 67 -13.67 -6.36 -17.54
CA ARG A 67 -14.87 -7.19 -17.40
C ARG A 67 -15.75 -7.16 -18.66
N GLY A 68 -15.96 -5.99 -19.25
CA GLY A 68 -16.71 -5.82 -20.50
C GLY A 68 -16.07 -6.52 -21.70
N GLU A 69 -14.75 -6.67 -21.70
CA GLU A 69 -13.99 -7.46 -22.69
C GLU A 69 -14.07 -8.98 -22.42
N GLY A 70 -14.78 -9.42 -21.39
CA GLY A 70 -14.90 -10.83 -21.01
C GLY A 70 -13.68 -11.39 -20.28
N ARG A 71 -12.79 -10.53 -19.77
CA ARG A 71 -11.62 -10.96 -18.99
C ARG A 71 -12.01 -11.25 -17.54
N SER A 72 -11.31 -12.20 -16.93
CA SER A 72 -11.40 -12.45 -15.50
C SER A 72 -10.69 -11.33 -14.73
N VAL A 73 -11.28 -10.91 -13.61
CA VAL A 73 -10.70 -9.94 -12.68
C VAL A 73 -10.84 -10.52 -11.28
N ILE A 74 -9.71 -10.83 -10.65
CA ILE A 74 -9.64 -11.33 -9.27
C ILE A 74 -9.24 -10.14 -8.38
N GLU A 75 -10.11 -9.77 -7.44
CA GLU A 75 -9.84 -8.71 -6.48
C GLU A 75 -9.36 -9.29 -5.16
N ILE A 76 -8.15 -8.91 -4.73
CA ILE A 76 -7.58 -9.30 -3.45
C ILE A 76 -7.96 -8.23 -2.42
N GLN A 77 -8.71 -8.61 -1.37
CA GLN A 77 -9.18 -7.69 -0.34
C GLN A 77 -8.01 -7.21 0.54
N THR A 78 -7.91 -5.89 0.80
CA THR A 78 -6.75 -5.30 1.51
C THR A 78 -7.11 -4.43 2.73
N ASP A 79 -8.41 -4.25 2.97
CA ASP A 79 -8.98 -3.22 3.85
C ASP A 79 -8.66 -3.47 5.34
N GLU A 80 -8.37 -4.72 5.70
CA GLU A 80 -8.19 -5.18 7.08
C GLU A 80 -6.87 -5.91 7.34
N LEU A 81 -5.85 -5.69 6.52
CA LEU A 81 -4.54 -6.32 6.69
C LEU A 81 -3.75 -5.61 7.81
N ARG A 82 -3.89 -6.09 9.05
CA ARG A 82 -3.28 -5.49 10.26
C ARG A 82 -2.16 -6.33 10.88
N THR A 83 -1.90 -7.51 10.33
CA THR A 83 -0.89 -8.44 10.86
C THR A 83 -0.01 -8.97 9.73
N PRO A 84 1.23 -9.38 10.03
CA PRO A 84 2.09 -10.04 9.05
C PRO A 84 1.43 -11.26 8.39
N ALA A 85 0.71 -12.07 9.17
CA ALA A 85 0.02 -13.25 8.66
C ALA A 85 -1.06 -12.89 7.63
N GLN A 86 -1.83 -11.82 7.87
CA GLN A 86 -2.82 -11.33 6.90
C GLN A 86 -2.15 -10.81 5.63
N LEU A 87 -1.01 -10.10 5.74
CA LEU A 87 -0.25 -9.63 4.57
C LEU A 87 0.29 -10.81 3.74
N HIS A 88 0.83 -11.84 4.37
CA HIS A 88 1.28 -13.05 3.67
C HIS A 88 0.14 -13.84 3.03
N ALA A 89 -1.04 -13.86 3.64
CA ALA A 89 -2.21 -14.48 3.03
C ALA A 89 -2.65 -13.73 1.76
N ALA A 90 -2.64 -12.38 1.79
CA ALA A 90 -2.95 -11.57 0.62
C ALA A 90 -1.87 -11.71 -0.48
N GLU A 91 -0.60 -11.81 -0.11
CA GLU A 91 0.51 -12.12 -1.01
C GLU A 91 0.30 -13.49 -1.69
N ALA A 92 0.00 -14.53 -0.91
CA ALA A 92 -0.25 -15.87 -1.44
C ALA A 92 -1.44 -15.88 -2.43
N ALA A 93 -2.55 -15.23 -2.07
CA ALA A 93 -3.70 -15.11 -2.95
C ALA A 93 -3.37 -14.37 -4.27
N THR A 94 -2.51 -13.35 -4.20
CA THR A 94 -2.00 -12.64 -5.39
C THR A 94 -1.15 -13.56 -6.28
N LEU A 95 -0.23 -14.33 -5.68
CA LEU A 95 0.62 -15.27 -6.40
C LEU A 95 -0.17 -16.40 -7.04
N ASP A 96 -1.20 -16.90 -6.36
CA ASP A 96 -2.06 -17.94 -6.90
C ASP A 96 -2.89 -17.42 -8.08
N ALA A 97 -3.49 -16.22 -7.95
CA ALA A 97 -4.16 -15.55 -9.07
C ALA A 97 -3.23 -15.37 -10.29
N MET A 98 -1.99 -14.90 -10.08
CA MET A 98 -1.00 -14.75 -11.15
C MET A 98 -0.62 -16.06 -11.84
N ARG A 99 -0.66 -17.19 -11.11
CA ARG A 99 -0.37 -18.52 -11.67
C ARG A 99 -1.56 -19.09 -12.44
N GLU A 100 -2.77 -18.67 -12.09
CA GLU A 100 -4.02 -19.12 -12.72
C GLU A 100 -4.35 -18.38 -14.02
N GLY A 101 -3.92 -17.11 -14.17
CA GLY A 101 -3.99 -16.34 -15.44
C GLY A 101 -4.90 -15.12 -15.38
#